data_AF-A0AAU7CQA0-F1
#
_entry.id   AF-A0AAU7CQA0-F1
#
_cell.length_a   1.000
_cell.length_b   1.000
_cell.length_c   1.000
_cell.angle_alpha   90.00
_cell.angle_beta   90.00
_cell.angle_gamma   90.00
#
_symmetry.space_group_name_H-M   'P 1'
#
loop_
_entity.id
_entity.type
_entity.pdbx_description
1 polymer ?
#
loop_
_entity_poly.entity_id
_entity_poly.type
_entity_poly.pdbx_seq_one_letter_code
_entity_poly.pdbx_strand_id
1 'polypeptide(L)'
;MLTRACLWVIGRILRWYRGTDQDPASLSAGVVFYRRLTQLLTDYGLERPPAETQHEFARRATVFLTGGGLKTESVADVPRLVVDAFYRVRFGHLTLSPDVLTSLEARLDALEASLRSKDA
;
A
#
# COMPACT_ATOMS: atom_id res chain seq x y z
N MET A 1 15.69 -3.17 -13.85
CA MET A 1 14.78 -2.97 -15.00
C MET A 1 13.52 -2.30 -14.48
N LEU A 2 13.40 -0.97 -14.60
CA LEU A 2 12.16 -0.28 -14.27
C LEU A 2 11.08 -0.74 -15.26
N THR A 3 10.14 -1.53 -14.78
CA THR A 3 9.02 -2.00 -15.58
C THR A 3 8.18 -0.81 -16.01
N ARG A 4 7.76 -0.82 -17.29
CA ARG A 4 6.97 0.24 -17.92
C ARG A 4 5.66 0.57 -17.18
N ALA A 5 5.24 -0.31 -16.27
CA ALA A 5 4.12 -0.13 -15.35
C ALA A 5 4.35 0.97 -14.31
N CYS A 6 5.53 1.05 -13.68
CA CYS A 6 5.85 2.12 -12.71
C CYS A 6 5.81 3.50 -13.35
N LEU A 7 6.40 3.67 -14.55
CA LEU A 7 6.39 4.93 -15.26
C LEU A 7 4.97 5.37 -15.67
N TRP A 8 4.08 4.42 -15.94
CA TRP A 8 2.68 4.72 -16.28
C TRP A 8 1.89 5.20 -15.06
N VAL A 9 2.06 4.56 -13.91
CA VAL A 9 1.42 4.97 -12.65
C VAL A 9 1.96 6.33 -12.19
N ILE A 10 3.27 6.51 -12.20
CA ILE A 10 3.95 7.77 -11.83
C ILE A 10 3.51 8.93 -12.74
N GLY A 11 3.49 8.72 -14.07
CA GLY A 11 3.07 9.75 -15.03
C GLY A 11 1.59 10.11 -14.93
N ARG A 12 0.74 9.18 -14.47
CA ARG A 12 -0.69 9.41 -14.27
C ARG A 12 -0.96 10.16 -12.96
N ILE A 13 -0.22 9.86 -11.90
CA ILE A 13 -0.31 10.55 -10.60
C ILE A 13 0.26 11.98 -10.69
N LEU A 14 1.39 12.18 -11.36
CA LEU A 14 2.02 13.50 -11.53
C LEU A 14 1.15 14.49 -12.31
N ARG A 15 0.34 14.03 -13.27
CA ARG A 15 -0.56 14.91 -14.04
C ARG A 15 -1.74 15.41 -13.21
N TRP A 16 -2.13 14.68 -12.18
CA TRP A 16 -3.30 14.99 -11.35
C TRP A 16 -2.95 15.92 -10.16
N TYR A 17 -1.66 16.10 -9.86
CA TYR A 17 -1.16 16.78 -8.66
C TYR A 17 -0.88 18.29 -8.83
N ARG A 18 -1.48 18.95 -9.83
CA ARG A 18 -1.27 20.39 -10.11
C ARG A 18 -2.34 21.31 -9.48
N GLY A 19 -2.84 20.99 -8.29
CA GLY A 19 -3.81 21.84 -7.56
C GLY A 19 -3.79 21.61 -6.04
N THR A 20 -3.83 22.69 -5.26
CA THR A 20 -3.83 22.71 -3.79
C THR A 20 -5.24 22.71 -3.19
N ASP A 21 -5.31 22.25 -1.94
CA ASP A 21 -6.41 22.25 -0.98
C ASP A 21 -7.55 21.24 -1.27
N GLN A 22 -7.60 20.16 -0.47
CA GLN A 22 -8.63 19.12 -0.47
C GLN A 22 -8.80 18.40 -1.83
N ASP A 23 -7.69 17.91 -2.41
CA ASP A 23 -7.72 17.27 -3.72
C ASP A 23 -8.36 15.86 -3.65
N PRO A 24 -9.47 15.58 -4.38
CA PRO A 24 -10.04 14.23 -4.51
C PRO A 24 -9.03 13.20 -5.07
N ALA A 25 -7.95 13.64 -5.70
CA ALA A 25 -6.84 12.78 -6.07
C ALA A 25 -6.17 12.12 -4.84
N SER A 26 -6.08 12.83 -3.71
CA SER A 26 -5.52 12.26 -2.48
C SER A 26 -6.42 11.16 -1.90
N LEU A 27 -7.74 11.39 -1.90
CA LEU A 27 -8.79 10.40 -1.62
C LEU A 27 -8.63 9.16 -2.50
N SER A 28 -8.37 9.36 -3.80
CA SER A 28 -8.12 8.26 -4.73
C SER A 28 -6.81 7.52 -4.42
N ALA A 29 -5.74 8.22 -4.01
CA ALA A 29 -4.44 7.60 -3.78
C ALA A 29 -4.46 6.63 -2.59
N GLY A 30 -5.05 7.03 -1.46
CA GLY A 30 -5.19 6.14 -0.29
C GLY A 30 -5.99 4.87 -0.62
N VAL A 31 -7.07 5.01 -1.40
CA VAL A 31 -7.89 3.87 -1.87
C VAL A 31 -7.08 2.96 -2.81
N VAL A 32 -6.29 3.54 -3.72
CA VAL A 32 -5.46 2.79 -4.68
C VAL A 32 -4.40 1.96 -3.95
N PHE A 33 -3.68 2.55 -2.99
CA PHE A 33 -2.68 1.82 -2.22
C PHE A 33 -3.30 0.70 -1.39
N TYR A 34 -4.43 0.96 -0.73
CA TYR A 34 -5.14 -0.06 0.03
C TYR A 34 -5.58 -1.23 -0.86
N ARG A 35 -6.12 -0.94 -2.05
CA ARG A 35 -6.50 -1.96 -3.03
C ARG A 35 -5.30 -2.76 -3.54
N ARG A 36 -4.17 -2.09 -3.80
CA ARG A 36 -2.93 -2.78 -4.22
C ARG A 36 -2.44 -3.73 -3.13
N LEU A 37 -2.43 -3.29 -1.86
CA LEU A 37 -2.07 -4.12 -0.73
C LEU A 37 -2.97 -5.36 -0.61
N THR A 38 -4.29 -5.19 -0.66
CA THR A 38 -5.22 -6.32 -0.52
C THR A 38 -5.09 -7.32 -1.67
N GLN A 39 -4.93 -6.83 -2.90
CA GLN A 39 -4.69 -7.70 -4.07
C GLN A 39 -3.40 -8.49 -3.88
N LEU A 40 -2.30 -7.81 -3.57
CA LEU A 40 -1.01 -8.44 -3.34
C LEU A 40 -1.11 -9.54 -2.27
N LEU A 41 -1.69 -9.25 -1.10
CA LEU A 41 -1.80 -10.24 -0.03
C LEU A 41 -2.75 -11.40 -0.39
N THR A 42 -3.79 -11.15 -1.19
CA THR A 42 -4.70 -12.19 -1.67
C THR A 42 -3.99 -13.19 -2.59
N ASP A 43 -3.11 -12.71 -3.47
CA ASP A 43 -2.31 -13.57 -4.36
C ASP A 43 -1.41 -14.55 -3.57
N TYR A 44 -1.09 -14.23 -2.31
CA TYR A 44 -0.33 -15.08 -1.38
C TYR A 44 -1.20 -15.76 -0.31
N GLY A 45 -2.51 -15.87 -0.55
CA GLY A 45 -3.44 -16.64 0.28
C GLY A 45 -3.99 -15.89 1.50
N LEU A 46 -3.80 -14.57 1.58
CA LEU A 46 -4.30 -13.75 2.68
C LEU A 46 -5.37 -12.76 2.22
N GLU A 47 -6.61 -13.23 2.15
CA GLU A 47 -7.79 -12.41 1.83
C GLU A 47 -8.36 -11.71 3.09
N ARG A 48 -8.99 -10.53 2.91
CA ARG A 48 -9.77 -9.85 3.96
C ARG A 48 -11.24 -10.27 3.90
N PRO A 49 -11.77 -10.96 4.92
CA PRO A 49 -13.21 -11.23 5.02
C PRO A 49 -14.03 -9.94 5.10
N PRO A 50 -15.29 -9.92 4.61
CA PRO A 50 -16.13 -8.73 4.64
C PRO A 50 -16.31 -8.11 6.03
N ALA A 51 -16.40 -8.96 7.06
CA ALA A 51 -16.60 -8.56 8.46
C ALA A 51 -15.33 -8.02 9.15
N GLU A 52 -14.15 -8.24 8.58
CA GLU A 52 -12.88 -7.79 9.16
C GLU A 52 -12.60 -6.34 8.76
N THR A 53 -12.33 -5.47 9.71
CA THR A 53 -11.96 -4.07 9.42
C THR A 53 -10.60 -3.99 8.72
N GLN A 54 -10.31 -2.86 8.06
CA GLN A 54 -9.01 -2.67 7.41
C GLN A 54 -7.85 -2.71 8.43
N HIS A 55 -8.05 -2.20 9.65
CA HIS A 55 -7.05 -2.26 10.72
C HIS A 55 -6.80 -3.69 11.21
N GLU A 56 -7.87 -4.47 11.40
CA GLU A 56 -7.75 -5.89 11.78
C GLU A 56 -7.02 -6.68 10.71
N PHE A 57 -7.38 -6.45 9.44
CA PHE A 57 -6.68 -7.04 8.30
C PHE A 57 -5.19 -6.68 8.29
N ALA A 58 -4.84 -5.40 8.46
CA ALA A 58 -3.44 -4.98 8.52
C ALA A 58 -2.69 -5.64 9.67
N ARG A 59 -3.30 -5.75 10.85
CA ARG A 59 -2.71 -6.45 12.00
C ARG A 59 -2.46 -7.92 11.69
N ARG A 60 -3.43 -8.60 11.09
CA ARG A 60 -3.30 -10.02 10.69
C ARG A 60 -2.24 -10.20 9.60
N ALA A 61 -2.17 -9.28 8.64
CA ALA A 61 -1.14 -9.26 7.61
C ALA A 61 0.26 -9.05 8.18
N THR A 62 0.44 -8.16 9.16
CA THR A 62 1.72 -8.01 9.87
C THR A 62 2.15 -9.33 10.51
N VAL A 63 1.25 -10.01 11.23
CA VAL A 63 1.55 -11.32 11.84
C VAL A 63 1.93 -12.37 10.78
N PHE A 64 1.19 -12.42 9.66
CA PHE A 64 1.50 -13.31 8.55
C PHE A 64 2.90 -13.07 7.97
N LEU A 65 3.29 -11.81 7.80
CA LEU A 65 4.59 -11.42 7.24
C LEU A 65 5.74 -11.69 8.22
N THR A 66 5.56 -11.43 9.52
CA THR A 66 6.55 -11.77 10.54
C THR A 66 6.77 -13.29 10.62
N GLY A 67 5.71 -14.10 10.44
CA GLY A 67 5.81 -15.55 10.41
C GLY A 67 6.46 -16.13 9.15
N GLY A 68 6.70 -15.32 8.11
CA GLY A 68 7.26 -15.75 6.82
C GLY A 68 8.79 -15.79 6.75
N GLY A 69 9.49 -15.42 7.82
CA GLY A 69 10.96 -15.39 7.92
C GLY A 69 11.58 -14.01 7.68
N LEU A 70 12.92 -13.94 7.79
CA LEU A 70 13.71 -12.69 7.80
C LEU A 70 13.42 -11.74 6.62
N LYS A 71 13.14 -12.27 5.42
CA LYS A 71 12.87 -11.45 4.22
C LYS A 71 11.51 -10.74 4.29
N THR A 72 10.50 -11.36 4.87
CA THR A 72 9.15 -10.77 5.00
C THR A 72 8.99 -10.01 6.31
N GLU A 73 9.80 -10.31 7.33
CA GLU A 73 9.83 -9.58 8.59
C GLU A 73 10.20 -8.10 8.41
N SER A 74 11.18 -7.81 7.54
CA SER A 74 11.63 -6.43 7.26
C SER A 74 10.56 -5.54 6.60
N VAL A 75 9.51 -6.14 6.05
CA VAL A 75 8.38 -5.46 5.38
C VAL A 75 7.05 -5.71 6.11
N ALA A 76 7.07 -6.27 7.32
CA ALA A 76 5.87 -6.61 8.07
C ALA A 76 5.07 -5.38 8.55
N ASP A 77 5.67 -4.20 8.56
CA ASP A 77 5.02 -2.93 8.93
C ASP A 77 4.19 -2.31 7.79
N VAL A 78 4.46 -2.71 6.53
CA VAL A 78 3.84 -2.13 5.33
C VAL A 78 2.30 -2.16 5.35
N PRO A 79 1.62 -3.26 5.75
CA PRO A 79 0.16 -3.28 5.81
C PRO A 79 -0.43 -2.18 6.70
N ARG A 80 0.21 -1.93 7.85
CA ARG A 80 -0.21 -0.90 8.80
C ARG A 80 0.00 0.51 8.23
N LEU A 81 1.15 0.76 7.62
CA LEU A 81 1.43 2.07 6.99
C LEU A 81 0.40 2.44 5.92
N VAL A 82 0.02 1.48 5.08
CA VAL A 82 -0.97 1.69 4.03
C VAL A 82 -2.38 1.93 4.61
N VAL A 83 -2.79 1.18 5.63
CA VAL A 83 -4.09 1.37 6.26
C VAL A 83 -4.17 2.69 7.02
N ASP A 84 -3.10 3.10 7.71
CA ASP A 84 -3.04 4.40 8.38
C ASP A 84 -3.16 5.53 7.35
N ALA A 85 -2.48 5.42 6.20
CA ALA A 85 -2.59 6.37 5.10
C ALA A 85 -4.01 6.42 4.52
N PHE A 86 -4.64 5.26 4.32
CA PHE A 86 -6.03 5.15 3.89
C PHE A 86 -6.99 5.87 4.85
N TYR A 87 -6.83 5.68 6.17
CA TYR A 87 -7.67 6.34 7.17
C TYR A 87 -7.45 7.86 7.24
N ARG A 88 -6.20 8.32 7.21
CA ARG A 88 -5.87 9.77 7.19
C ARG A 88 -6.53 10.49 6.04
N VAL A 89 -6.52 9.84 4.88
CA VAL A 89 -7.13 10.36 3.66
C VAL A 89 -8.66 10.30 3.75
N ARG A 90 -9.22 9.12 4.05
CA ARG A 90 -10.67 8.88 4.00
C ARG A 90 -11.46 9.61 5.10
N PHE A 91 -10.90 9.70 6.30
CA PHE A 91 -11.60 10.23 7.48
C PHE A 91 -10.94 11.47 8.07
N GLY A 92 -9.64 11.65 7.85
CA GLY A 92 -8.92 12.84 8.30
C GLY A 92 -8.97 14.02 7.33
N HIS A 93 -9.51 13.82 6.12
CA HIS A 93 -9.49 14.80 5.03
C HIS A 93 -8.07 15.33 4.72
N LEU A 94 -7.05 14.52 5.02
CA LEU A 94 -5.64 14.90 4.84
C LEU A 94 -5.16 14.52 3.45
N THR A 95 -4.48 15.45 2.80
CA THR A 95 -3.71 15.15 1.58
C THR A 95 -2.36 14.57 1.98
N LEU A 96 -1.98 13.43 1.38
CA LEU A 96 -0.64 12.88 1.55
C LEU A 96 0.34 13.70 0.70
N SER A 97 1.48 14.06 1.29
CA SER A 97 2.55 14.74 0.56
C SER A 97 3.16 13.81 -0.50
N PRO A 98 3.81 14.35 -1.55
CA PRO A 98 4.46 13.54 -2.59
C PRO A 98 5.51 12.58 -2.03
N ASP A 99 6.24 13.02 -1.00
CA ASP A 99 7.26 12.20 -0.33
C ASP A 99 6.64 10.98 0.36
N VAL A 100 5.48 11.17 1.01
CA VAL A 100 4.74 10.07 1.65
C VAL A 100 4.20 9.10 0.62
N LEU A 101 3.65 9.60 -0.50
CA LEU A 101 3.17 8.76 -1.60
C LEU A 101 4.30 7.92 -2.20
N THR A 102 5.44 8.55 -2.49
CA THR A 102 6.64 7.90 -3.04
C THR A 102 7.18 6.85 -2.07
N SER A 103 7.21 7.17 -0.77
CA SER A 103 7.64 6.23 0.27
C SER A 103 6.71 5.02 0.37
N LEU A 104 5.38 5.23 0.35
CA LEU A 104 4.39 4.15 0.37
C LEU A 104 4.49 3.25 -0.86
N GLU A 105 4.70 3.82 -2.04
CA GLU A 105 4.91 3.06 -3.27
C GLU A 105 6.16 2.18 -3.18
N ALA A 106 7.30 2.74 -2.77
CA ALA A 106 8.54 1.99 -2.59
C ALA A 106 8.43 0.87 -1.54
N ARG A 107 7.69 1.12 -0.44
CA ARG A 107 7.40 0.11 0.60
C ARG A 107 6.56 -1.04 0.06
N LEU A 108 5.55 -0.75 -0.78
CA LEU A 108 4.72 -1.77 -1.42
C LEU A 108 5.51 -2.59 -2.46
N ASP A 109 6.40 -1.95 -3.21
CA ASP A 109 7.30 -2.64 -4.15
C ASP A 109 8.25 -3.59 -3.39
N ALA A 110 8.78 -3.16 -2.24
CA ALA A 110 9.62 -4.00 -1.38
C ALA A 110 8.82 -5.19 -0.81
N LEU A 111 7.58 -4.98 -0.39
CA LEU A 111 6.69 -6.05 0.07
C LEU A 111 6.47 -7.10 -1.04
N GLU A 112 6.14 -6.66 -2.25
CA GLU A 112 5.94 -7.54 -3.41
C GLU A 112 7.21 -8.34 -3.73
N ALA A 113 8.38 -7.71 -3.70
CA ALA A 113 9.65 -8.38 -3.94
C ALA A 113 9.97 -9.42 -2.86
N SER A 114 9.74 -9.11 -1.59
CA SER A 114 9.93 -10.04 -0.47
C SER A 114 8.99 -11.25 -0.55
N LEU A 115 7.72 -11.03 -0.90
CA LEU A 115 6.75 -12.11 -1.07
C LEU A 115 7.12 -13.02 -2.27
N ARG A 116 7.51 -12.44 -3.41
CA ARG A 116 7.99 -13.23 -4.57
C ARG A 116 9.24 -14.05 -4.24
N SER A 117 10.11 -13.52 -3.38
CA SER A 117 11.33 -14.20 -2.96
C SER A 117 11.13 -15.28 -1.90
N LYS A 118 9.92 -15.41 -1.34
CA LYS A 118 9.51 -16.46 -0.41
C LYS A 118 9.03 -17.73 -1.15
N ASP A 119 8.46 -17.55 -2.34
CA ASP A 119 7.97 -18.64 -3.19
C ASP A 119 9.06 -19.28 -4.07
N ALA A 120 10.24 -18.64 -4.15
CA ALA A 120 11.40 -19.10 -4.90
C ALA A 120 12.38 -19.89 -4.02
#